data_AF-A0A4R5XB42-F1
#
_entry.id   AF-A0A4R5XB42-F1
#
_cell.length_a   1.000
_cell.length_b   1.000
_cell.length_c   1.000
_cell.angle_alpha   90.00
_cell.angle_beta   90.00
_cell.angle_gamma   90.00
#
_symmetry.space_group_name_H-M   'P 1'
#
loop_
_entity.id
_entity.type
_entity.pdbx_description
1 polymer ?
#
loop_
_entity_poly.entity_id
_entity_poly.type
_entity_poly.pdbx_seq_one_letter_code
_entity_poly.pdbx_strand_id
1 'polypeptide(L)' 'MTVDTGRCSGIGLCEALAPGTLEVGEDGHVHALTDGFDQSLLEQVEEAVRSCPTQSLSIERMQTE' A
#
# COMPACT_ATOMS: atom_id res chain seq x y z
N MET A 1 -5.58 -4.63 2.91
CA MET A 1 -4.51 -4.51 1.89
C MET A 1 -3.73 -5.79 1.88
N THR A 2 -3.25 -6.23 0.73
CA THR A 2 -2.38 -7.40 0.57
C THR A 2 -1.09 -7.00 -0.14
N VAL A 3 0.00 -7.67 0.22
CA VAL A 3 1.33 -7.46 -0.36
C VAL A 3 1.89 -8.78 -0.85
N ASP A 4 2.29 -8.83 -2.12
CA ASP A 4 3.08 -9.92 -2.68
C ASP A 4 4.57 -9.65 -2.40
N THR A 5 5.11 -10.26 -1.35
CA THR A 5 6.51 -10.09 -0.94
C THR A 5 7.51 -10.69 -1.94
N GLY A 6 7.08 -11.60 -2.81
CA GLY A 6 7.91 -12.13 -3.90
C GLY A 6 8.11 -11.14 -5.05
N ARG A 7 7.18 -10.19 -5.21
CA ARG A 7 7.23 -9.13 -6.24
C ARG A 7 7.66 -7.78 -5.69
N CYS A 8 7.44 -7.53 -4.41
CA CYS A 8 7.82 -6.27 -3.80
C CYS A 8 9.36 -6.16 -3.75
N SER A 9 9.89 -5.02 -4.20
CA SER A 9 11.34 -4.77 -4.26
C SER A 9 11.77 -3.61 -3.36
N GLY A 10 10.94 -3.23 -2.37
CA GLY A 10 11.29 -2.19 -1.39
C GLY A 10 11.61 -0.81 -1.98
N ILE A 11 11.04 -0.46 -3.15
CA ILE A 11 11.39 0.77 -3.89
C ILE A 11 11.03 2.05 -3.10
N GLY A 12 10.03 1.99 -2.21
CA GLY A 12 9.60 3.13 -1.39
C GLY A 12 8.61 4.09 -2.06
N LEU A 13 8.17 3.83 -3.31
CA LEU A 13 7.22 4.72 -3.99
C LEU A 13 5.84 4.77 -3.30
N CYS A 14 5.39 3.65 -2.75
CA CYS A 14 4.15 3.57 -2.00
C CYS A 14 4.20 4.38 -0.70
N GLU A 15 5.31 4.31 0.03
CA GLU A 15 5.57 5.13 1.21
C GLU A 15 5.65 6.62 0.84
N ALA A 16 6.28 6.98 -0.26
CA ALA A 16 6.32 8.38 -0.71
C ALA A 16 4.93 8.96 -1.05
N LEU A 17 4.02 8.12 -1.57
CA LEU A 17 2.65 8.51 -1.93
C LEU A 17 1.68 8.49 -0.76
N ALA A 18 1.92 7.64 0.25
CA ALA A 18 1.07 7.49 1.43
C ALA A 18 1.92 7.36 2.72
N PRO A 19 2.74 8.36 3.08
CA PRO A 19 3.74 8.23 4.16
C PRO A 19 3.13 8.12 5.56
N GLY A 20 1.87 8.53 5.74
CA GLY A 20 1.14 8.35 6.99
C GLY A 20 0.45 6.99 7.11
N THR A 21 0.58 6.13 6.11
CA THR A 21 -0.24 4.90 5.98
C THR A 21 0.55 3.69 5.53
N LEU A 22 1.61 3.89 4.76
CA LEU A 22 2.48 2.85 4.21
C LEU A 22 3.93 3.16 4.55
N GLU A 23 4.69 2.13 4.88
CA GLU A 23 6.12 2.22 5.20
C GLU A 23 6.84 1.01 4.62
N VAL A 24 8.03 1.19 4.04
CA VAL A 24 8.93 0.09 3.72
C VAL A 24 9.73 -0.26 4.97
N GLY A 25 9.47 -1.46 5.51
CA GLY A 25 10.11 -1.94 6.72
C GLY A 25 11.54 -2.42 6.49
N GLU A 26 12.20 -2.80 7.58
CA GLU A 26 13.56 -3.34 7.56
C GLU A 26 13.68 -4.68 6.80
N ASP A 27 12.57 -5.38 6.57
CA ASP A 27 12.48 -6.57 5.72
C ASP A 27 12.51 -6.27 4.21
N GLY A 28 12.50 -4.99 3.84
CA GLY A 28 12.48 -4.54 2.46
C GLY A 28 11.10 -4.64 1.80
N HIS A 29 10.05 -4.86 2.59
CA HIS A 29 8.67 -4.94 2.12
C HIS A 29 7.84 -3.80 2.65
N VAL A 30 6.79 -3.45 1.92
CA VAL A 30 5.82 -2.44 2.35
C VAL A 30 4.85 -3.02 3.38
N HIS A 31 4.56 -2.25 4.42
CA HIS A 31 3.62 -2.55 5.49
C HIS A 31 2.60 -1.44 5.62
N ALA A 32 1.39 -1.77 6.10
CA ALA A 32 0.41 -0.76 6.50
C ALA A 32 0.66 -0.33 7.95
N LEU A 33 0.61 0.97 8.21
CA LEU A 33 0.75 1.56 9.55
C LEU A 33 -0.57 1.58 10.34
N THR A 34 -1.67 1.22 9.70
CA THR A 34 -3.02 1.18 10.27
C THR A 34 -3.79 -0.03 9.74
N ASP A 35 -4.66 -0.59 10.58
CA ASP A 35 -5.53 -1.72 10.22
C ASP A 35 -6.70 -1.32 9.31
N GLY A 36 -6.95 -0.01 9.13
CA GLY A 36 -8.05 0.49 8.32
C GLY A 36 -7.74 1.83 7.66
N PHE A 37 -8.25 2.00 6.44
CA PHE A 37 -8.20 3.27 5.71
C PHE A 37 -9.56 3.94 5.80
N ASP A 38 -9.61 5.15 6.36
CA ASP A 38 -10.77 6.01 6.16
C ASP A 38 -10.84 6.50 4.70
N GLN A 39 -11.93 7.17 4.33
CA GLN A 39 -12.10 7.64 2.95
C GLN A 39 -10.98 8.58 2.48
N SER A 40 -10.40 9.37 3.38
CA SER A 40 -9.33 10.33 3.08
C SER A 40 -7.98 9.64 2.86
N LEU A 41 -7.74 8.55 3.57
CA LEU A 41 -6.55 7.70 3.42
C LEU A 41 -6.67 6.77 2.20
N LEU A 42 -7.90 6.36 1.87
CA LEU A 42 -8.15 5.43 0.78
C LEU A 42 -7.61 5.95 -0.56
N GLU A 43 -7.80 7.23 -0.88
CA GLU A 43 -7.31 7.82 -2.13
C GLU A 43 -5.79 7.72 -2.26
N GLN A 44 -5.05 7.99 -1.18
CA GLN A 44 -3.58 7.92 -1.15
C GLN A 44 -3.10 6.48 -1.34
N VAL A 45 -3.75 5.53 -0.65
CA VAL A 45 -3.40 4.11 -0.74
C VAL A 45 -3.75 3.55 -2.11
N GLU A 46 -4.88 3.96 -2.70
CA GLU A 46 -5.23 3.57 -4.06
C GLU A 46 -4.22 4.09 -5.09
N GLU A 47 -3.76 5.33 -4.93
CA GLU A 47 -2.72 5.88 -5.80
C GLU A 47 -1.39 5.13 -5.63
N ALA A 48 -1.00 4.81 -4.39
CA ALA A 48 0.17 3.98 -4.11
C ALA A 48 0.07 2.58 -4.74
N VAL A 49 -1.11 1.96 -4.72
CA VAL A 49 -1.38 0.67 -5.36
C VAL A 49 -1.21 0.78 -6.88
N ARG A 50 -1.82 1.79 -7.52
CA ARG A 50 -1.75 2.00 -8.98
C ARG A 50 -0.35 2.35 -9.46
N SER A 51 0.40 3.09 -8.65
CA SER A 51 1.77 3.53 -8.97
C SER A 51 2.84 2.47 -8.65
N CYS A 52 2.50 1.36 -8.01
CA CYS A 52 3.44 0.31 -7.65
C CYS A 52 4.13 -0.29 -8.90
N PRO A 53 5.44 -0.08 -9.13
CA PRO A 53 6.09 -0.49 -10.37
C PRO A 53 6.12 -2.01 -10.58
N THR A 54 6.15 -2.76 -9.48
CA THR A 54 6.17 -4.23 -9.50
C THR A 54 4.78 -4.85 -9.34
N GLN A 55 3.75 -4.01 -9.17
CA GLN A 55 2.36 -4.39 -8.90
C GLN A 55 2.24 -5.42 -7.76
N SER A 56 3.01 -5.23 -6.69
CA SER A 56 3.01 -6.09 -5.51
C SER A 56 1.92 -5.73 -4.51
N LEU A 57 1.25 -4.58 -4.67
CA LEU A 57 0.25 -4.07 -3.74
C LEU A 57 -1.17 -4.29 -4.27
N SER A 58 -2.11 -4.58 -3.39
CA SER A 58 -3.54 -4.62 -3.72
C SER A 58 -4.42 -4.23 -2.53
N ILE A 59 -5.58 -3.65 -2.81
CA ILE A 59 -6.59 -3.28 -1.81
C ILE A 59 -7.94 -3.84 -2.23
N GLU A 60 -8.61 -4.53 -1.31
CA GLU A 60 -9.99 -5.01 -1.51
C GLU A 60 -10.96 -3.97 -0.96
N ARG A 61 -11.93 -3.56 -1.77
CA ARG A 61 -13.07 -2.78 -1.29
C ARG A 61 -14.18 -3.75 -0.94
N MET A 62 -14.55 -3.82 0.33
CA MET A 62 -15.82 -4.44 0.72
C MET A 62 -16.93 -3.50 0.23
N GLN A 63 -17.44 -3.75 -0.98
CA GLN A 63 -18.64 -3.09 -1.47
C GLN A 63 -19.82 -3.71 -0.72
N THR A 64 -20.37 -3.00 0.27
CA THR A 64 -21.75 -3.28 0.71
C THR A 64 -22.68 -2.72 -0.35
N GLU A 65 -23.34 -3.62 -1.09
CA GLU A 65 -24.49 -3.33 -1.93
C GLU A 65 -25.70 -2.87 -1.10
#